data_AF-A0A918DGF1-F1
#
_entry.id   AF-A0A918DGF1-F1
#
_cell.length_a   1.000
_cell.length_b   1.000
_cell.length_c   1.000
_cell.angle_alpha   90.00
_cell.angle_beta   90.00
_cell.angle_gamma   90.00
#
_symmetry.space_group_name_H-M   'P 1'
#
loop_
_entity.id
_entity.type
_entity.pdbx_description
1 polymer ?
#
loop_
_entity_poly.entity_id
_entity_poly.type
_entity_poly.pdbx_seq_one_letter_code
_entity_poly.pdbx_strand_id
1 'polypeptide(L)'
;MFMKNPGRLPPKEQRIAAENALLEAARAYYEAIAEPTRKFNEALAAAAGPPEGVPASDKKSLVTRRRMVEITKEADPAGEGLSLYTLLKVVSDLTQEE
;
A
#
# COMPACT_ATOMS: atom_id res chain seq x y z
N MET A 1 7.10 33.79 -19.44
CA MET A 1 5.64 33.62 -19.51
C MET A 1 5.34 32.18 -19.89
N PHE A 2 4.83 31.36 -18.97
CA PHE A 2 4.32 30.03 -19.31
C PHE A 2 3.04 30.21 -20.11
N MET A 3 3.12 30.06 -21.44
CA MET A 3 1.92 29.95 -22.27
C MET A 3 1.20 28.66 -21.89
N LYS A 4 0.20 28.77 -21.01
CA LYS A 4 -0.81 27.73 -20.82
C LYS A 4 -1.45 27.51 -22.18
N ASN A 5 -1.13 26.39 -22.82
CA ASN A 5 -1.80 25.98 -24.05
C ASN A 5 -3.30 25.91 -23.73
N PRO A 6 -4.17 26.78 -24.28
CA PRO A 6 -5.59 26.78 -23.97
C PRO A 6 -6.23 25.68 -24.81
N GLY A 7 -5.78 24.44 -24.60
CA GLY A 7 -6.34 23.28 -25.27
C GLY A 7 -7.84 23.29 -25.03
N ARG A 8 -8.62 23.35 -26.12
CA ARG A 8 -10.07 23.33 -26.07
C ARG A 8 -10.48 22.11 -25.23
N LEU A 9 -11.23 22.35 -24.15
CA LEU A 9 -11.68 21.26 -23.31
C LEU A 9 -12.51 20.27 -24.15
N PRO A 10 -12.32 18.95 -23.97
CA PRO A 10 -13.16 17.96 -24.63
C PRO A 10 -14.65 18.21 -24.35
N PRO A 11 -15.56 17.77 -25.23
CA PRO A 11 -17.00 17.92 -25.04
C PRO A 11 -17.44 17.47 -23.64
N LYS A 12 -18.34 18.23 -23.01
CA LYS A 12 -18.76 18.02 -21.62
C LYS A 12 -19.24 16.58 -21.37
N GLU A 13 -20.02 16.03 -22.29
CA GLU A 13 -20.54 14.67 -22.20
C GLU A 13 -19.44 13.61 -22.23
N GLN A 14 -18.42 13.78 -23.07
CA GLN A 14 -17.28 12.86 -23.14
C GLN A 14 -16.45 12.89 -21.87
N ARG A 15 -16.27 14.08 -21.26
CA ARG A 15 -15.58 14.20 -19.96
C ARG A 15 -16.34 13.52 -18.85
N ILE A 16 -17.65 13.75 -18.75
CA ILE A 16 -18.49 13.12 -17.72
C ILE A 16 -18.50 11.59 -17.89
N ALA A 17 -18.60 11.09 -19.12
CA ALA A 17 -18.55 9.65 -19.38
C ALA A 17 -17.20 9.05 -18.98
N ALA A 18 -16.08 9.72 -19.30
CA ALA A 18 -14.75 9.27 -18.90
C ALA A 18 -14.52 9.32 -17.38
N GLU A 19 -15.01 10.37 -16.71
CA GLU A 19 -14.95 10.49 -15.24
C GLU A 19 -15.74 9.38 -14.55
N ASN A 20 -16.95 9.07 -15.02
CA ASN A 20 -17.76 7.99 -14.48
C ASN A 20 -17.10 6.62 -14.69
N ALA A 21 -16.60 6.35 -15.91
CA ALA A 21 -15.91 5.10 -16.20
C ALA A 21 -14.65 4.92 -15.33
N LEU A 22 -13.87 5.99 -15.13
CA LEU A 22 -12.71 5.96 -14.24
C LEU A 22 -13.13 5.73 -12.79
N LEU A 23 -14.19 6.37 -12.32
CA LEU A 23 -14.68 6.19 -10.95
C LEU A 23 -15.17 4.76 -10.70
N GLU A 24 -15.89 4.17 -11.65
CA GLU A 24 -16.35 2.78 -11.56
C GLU A 24 -15.16 1.80 -11.56
N ALA A 25 -14.20 1.99 -12.47
CA ALA A 25 -12.98 1.19 -12.51
C ALA A 25 -12.17 1.33 -11.22
N ALA A 26 -12.03 2.53 -10.68
CA ALA A 26 -11.34 2.78 -9.42
C ALA A 26 -12.04 2.09 -8.25
N ARG A 27 -13.37 2.17 -8.16
CA ARG A 27 -14.15 1.48 -7.11
C ARG A 27 -13.94 -0.03 -7.18
N ALA A 28 -14.10 -0.62 -8.35
CA ALA A 28 -13.92 -2.07 -8.55
C ALA A 28 -12.49 -2.50 -8.19
N TYR A 29 -11.48 -1.71 -8.59
CA TYR A 29 -10.09 -1.97 -8.23
C TYR A 29 -9.87 -1.93 -6.72
N TYR A 30 -10.29 -0.85 -6.04
CA TYR A 30 -10.09 -0.71 -4.60
C TYR A 30 -10.86 -1.75 -3.79
N GLU A 31 -12.06 -2.13 -4.22
CA GLU A 31 -12.83 -3.21 -3.62
C GLU A 31 -12.11 -4.56 -3.78
N ALA A 32 -11.58 -4.86 -4.97
CA ALA A 32 -10.87 -6.11 -5.24
C ALA A 32 -9.57 -6.25 -4.42
N ILE A 33 -8.86 -5.15 -4.15
CA ILE A 33 -7.61 -5.18 -3.39
C ILE A 33 -7.81 -5.02 -1.88
N ALA A 34 -8.99 -4.63 -1.39
CA ALA A 34 -9.21 -4.31 0.02
C ALA A 34 -8.90 -5.50 0.94
N GLU A 35 -9.50 -6.67 0.68
CA GLU A 35 -9.28 -7.88 1.47
C GLU A 35 -7.85 -8.43 1.38
N PRO A 36 -7.25 -8.57 0.18
CA PRO A 36 -5.83 -8.92 0.06
C PRO A 36 -4.90 -7.96 0.81
N THR A 37 -5.15 -6.65 0.73
CA THR A 37 -4.36 -5.63 1.44
C THR A 37 -4.50 -5.79 2.95
N ARG A 38 -5.72 -6.02 3.45
CA ARG A 38 -5.97 -6.29 4.87
C ARG A 38 -5.19 -7.51 5.37
N LYS A 39 -5.31 -8.64 4.67
CA LYS A 39 -4.59 -9.88 5.02
C LYS A 39 -3.07 -9.72 4.98
N PHE A 40 -2.57 -8.97 3.99
CA PHE A 40 -1.16 -8.68 3.88
C PHE A 40 -0.65 -7.83 5.05
N ASN A 41 -1.41 -6.81 5.46
CA ASN A 41 -1.08 -5.98 6.61
C ASN A 41 -1.12 -6.77 7.93
N GLU A 42 -2.12 -7.64 8.11
CA GLU A 42 -2.20 -8.55 9.26
C GLU A 42 -0.97 -9.47 9.33
N ALA A 43 -0.54 -10.04 8.20
CA ALA A 43 0.66 -10.87 8.13
C ALA A 43 1.94 -10.08 8.42
N LEU A 44 2.06 -8.84 7.94
CA LEU A 44 3.18 -7.96 8.24
C LEU A 44 3.25 -7.63 9.74
N ALA A 45 2.12 -7.29 10.36
CA ALA A 45 2.05 -6.98 11.78
C ALA A 45 2.45 -8.20 12.63
N ALA A 46 1.89 -9.38 12.32
CA ALA A 46 2.25 -10.63 12.99
C ALA A 46 3.74 -10.94 12.88
N ALA A 47 4.34 -10.73 11.70
CA ALA A 47 5.77 -10.93 11.49
C ALA A 47 6.64 -9.87 12.19
N ALA A 48 6.11 -8.66 12.40
CA ALA A 48 6.81 -7.55 13.05
C ALA A 48 6.76 -7.64 14.58
N GLY A 49 5.77 -8.36 15.12
CA GLY A 49 5.54 -8.55 16.54
C GLY A 49 6.64 -9.33 17.25
N PRO A 50 6.66 -9.25 18.60
CA PRO A 50 7.64 -9.95 19.42
C PRO A 50 7.41 -11.47 19.44
N PRO A 51 8.48 -12.28 19.56
CA PRO A 51 8.33 -13.71 19.78
C PRO A 51 7.63 -13.98 21.11
N GLU A 52 6.57 -14.78 21.08
CA GLU A 52 5.88 -15.23 22.29
C GLU A 52 6.75 -16.21 23.10
N GLY A 53 6.73 -16.07 24.43
CA GLY A 53 7.41 -17.01 25.34
C GLY A 53 8.93 -16.90 25.40
N VAL A 54 9.54 -15.91 24.73
CA VAL A 54 10.99 -15.66 24.77
C VAL A 54 11.28 -14.49 25.71
N PRO A 55 12.00 -14.69 26.83
CA PRO A 55 12.34 -13.61 27.75
C PRO A 55 13.21 -12.53 27.09
N ALA A 56 12.90 -11.26 27.38
CA ALA A 56 13.64 -10.09 26.91
C ALA A 56 13.70 -9.94 25.36
N SER A 57 12.72 -10.46 24.63
CA SER A 57 12.56 -10.25 23.19
C SER A 57 11.42 -9.31 22.80
N ASP A 58 10.85 -8.58 23.75
CA ASP A 58 9.69 -7.69 23.57
C ASP A 58 9.92 -6.61 22.51
N LYS A 59 11.18 -6.32 22.19
CA LYS A 59 11.62 -5.33 21.18
C LYS A 59 12.19 -5.95 19.91
N LYS A 60 12.16 -7.27 19.77
CA LYS A 60 12.67 -8.00 18.60
C LYS A 60 11.49 -8.42 17.73
N SER A 61 11.61 -8.33 16.42
CA SER A 61 10.59 -8.85 15.51
C SER A 61 10.84 -10.32 15.19
N LEU A 62 9.76 -11.10 14.98
CA LEU A 62 9.83 -12.47 14.47
C LEU A 62 10.53 -12.55 13.10
N VAL A 63 10.27 -11.57 12.23
CA VAL A 63 10.98 -11.38 10.96
C VAL A 63 11.61 -10.00 10.96
N THR A 64 12.91 -9.92 10.64
CA THR A 64 13.58 -8.63 10.57
C THR A 64 12.98 -7.76 9.46
N ARG A 65 12.92 -6.43 9.68
CA ARG A 65 12.45 -5.47 8.67
C ARG A 65 13.14 -5.64 7.32
N ARG A 66 14.45 -5.90 7.31
CA ARG A 66 15.21 -6.16 6.08
C ARG A 66 14.69 -7.38 5.34
N ARG A 67 14.44 -8.48 6.05
CA ARG A 67 13.93 -9.71 5.42
C ARG A 67 12.50 -9.55 4.91
N MET A 68 11.64 -8.82 5.62
CA MET A 68 10.31 -8.47 5.12
C MET A 68 10.40 -7.76 3.77
N VAL A 69 11.31 -6.79 3.65
CA VAL A 69 11.53 -6.03 2.40
C VAL A 69 12.03 -6.92 1.27
N GLU A 70 12.94 -7.85 1.56
CA GLU A 70 13.41 -8.81 0.57
C GLU A 70 12.28 -9.73 0.09
N ILE A 71 11.47 -10.26 1.01
CA ILE A 71 10.30 -11.09 0.67
C ILE A 71 9.30 -10.31 -0.20
N THR A 72 9.00 -9.05 0.15
CA THR A 72 8.09 -8.23 -0.66
C THR A 72 8.65 -7.91 -2.03
N LYS A 73 9.97 -7.71 -2.17
CA LYS A 73 10.62 -7.49 -3.47
C LYS A 73 10.73 -8.76 -4.31
N GLU A 74 10.87 -9.92 -3.69
CA GLU A 74 10.83 -11.21 -4.37
C GLU A 74 9.42 -11.45 -4.96
N ALA A 75 8.37 -11.07 -4.21
CA ALA A 75 6.98 -11.18 -4.65
C ALA A 75 6.56 -10.09 -5.67
N ASP A 76 7.18 -8.92 -5.62
CA ASP A 76 6.97 -7.80 -6.55
C ASP A 76 8.31 -7.20 -7.01
N PRO A 77 8.96 -7.81 -8.02
CA PRO A 77 10.28 -7.36 -8.49
C PRO A 77 10.24 -6.01 -9.21
N ALA A 78 9.08 -5.63 -9.74
CA ALA A 78 8.87 -4.37 -10.46
C ALA A 78 8.65 -3.19 -9.50
N GLY A 79 8.29 -3.46 -8.23
CA GLY A 79 7.99 -2.43 -7.25
C GLY A 79 6.67 -1.71 -7.54
N GLU A 80 5.74 -2.38 -8.22
CA GLU A 80 4.40 -1.84 -8.48
C GLU A 80 3.54 -1.82 -7.20
N GLY A 81 3.96 -2.54 -6.16
CA GLY A 81 3.41 -2.61 -4.82
C GLY A 81 3.99 -1.59 -3.84
N LEU A 82 3.83 -1.86 -2.54
CA LEU A 82 4.17 -0.89 -1.48
C LEU A 82 5.68 -0.61 -1.44
N SER A 83 6.07 0.64 -1.70
CA SER A 83 7.45 1.09 -1.52
C SER A 83 7.94 0.81 -0.09
N LEU A 84 9.26 0.71 0.09
CA LEU A 84 9.88 0.57 1.43
C LEU A 84 9.35 1.61 2.42
N TYR A 85 9.18 2.85 1.97
CA TYR A 85 8.63 3.93 2.79
C TYR A 85 7.17 3.66 3.20
N THR A 86 6.36 3.15 2.26
CA THR A 86 4.97 2.79 2.53
C THR A 86 4.85 1.61 3.48
N LEU A 87 5.71 0.59 3.35
CA LEU A 87 5.80 -0.53 4.29
C LEU A 87 6.20 -0.05 5.69
N LEU A 88 7.21 0.80 5.81
CA LEU A 88 7.66 1.35 7.10
C LEU A 88 6.57 2.19 7.76
N LYS A 89 5.81 2.96 6.97
CA LYS A 89 4.65 3.71 7.46
C LYS A 89 3.54 2.79 7.97
N VAL A 90 3.14 1.78 7.20
CA VAL A 90 2.12 0.80 7.62
C VAL A 90 2.54 0.07 8.89
N VAL A 91 3.78 -0.41 8.96
CA VAL A 91 4.30 -1.07 10.17
C VAL A 91 4.30 -0.10 11.35
N SER A 92 4.68 1.16 11.17
CA SER A 92 4.60 2.18 12.23
C SER A 92 3.16 2.43 12.68
N ASP A 93 2.24 2.67 11.75
CA ASP A 93 0.83 2.96 12.04
C ASP A 93 0.14 1.77 12.74
N LEU A 94 0.56 0.52 12.45
CA LEU A 94 0.03 -0.70 13.06
C LEU A 94 0.69 -1.08 14.39
N THR A 95 1.88 -0.55 14.70
CA THR A 95 2.61 -0.86 15.94
C THR A 95 2.63 0.31 16.93
N GLN A 96 2.12 1.48 16.53
CA GLN A 96 1.77 2.57 17.43
C GLN A 96 0.35 2.38 17.99
N GLU A 97 0.17 1.35 18.82
CA GLU A 97 -0.77 1.45 19.94
C GLU A 97 0.03 1.93 21.15
N GLU A 98 0.07 3.26 21.35
CA GLU A 98 0.18 4.00 22.61
C GLU A 98 0.17 5.53 22.37
#